data_AF-A0A1Q7JE51-F1
#
_entry.id   AF-A0A1Q7JE51-F1
#
_cell.length_a   1.000
_cell.length_b   1.000
_cell.length_c   1.000
_cell.angle_alpha   90.00
_cell.angle_beta   90.00
_cell.angle_gamma   90.00
#
_symmetry.space_group_name_H-M   'P 1'
#
loop_
_entity.id
_entity.type
_entity.pdbx_description
1 polymer ?
#
loop_
_entity_poly.entity_id
_entity_poly.type
_entity_poly.pdbx_seq_one_letter_code
_entity_poly.pdbx_strand_id
1 'polypeptide(L)' 'MMGTVTEVLPNTTFRVKLENGHEVLAYVSGKMRKNYIRILQGDRVAVDLSPYDLTRGRITYRYK' A
#
# COMPACT_ATOMS: atom_id res chain seq x y z
N MET A 1 -5.70 -0.71 7.87
CA MET A 1 -5.91 0.75 7.75
C MET A 1 -6.11 1.13 6.30
N MET A 2 -6.89 2.17 6.03
CA MET A 2 -7.13 2.67 4.68
C MET A 2 -6.13 3.79 4.36
N GLY A 3 -5.74 3.88 3.10
CA GLY A 3 -4.83 4.90 2.62
C GLY A 3 -4.92 5.09 1.12
N THR A 4 -4.28 6.15 0.64
CA THR A 4 -4.23 6.50 -0.79
C THR A 4 -2.79 6.39 -1.28
N VAL A 5 -2.59 5.79 -2.45
CA VAL A 5 -1.27 5.65 -3.05
C VAL A 5 -0.81 7.01 -3.57
N THR A 6 0.27 7.54 -2.99
CA THR A 6 0.83 8.83 -3.38
C THR A 6 1.85 8.69 -4.49
N GLU A 7 2.69 7.64 -4.45
CA GLU A 7 3.79 7.45 -5.41
C GLU A 7 4.06 5.96 -5.63
N VAL A 8 4.51 5.62 -6.84
CA VAL A 8 4.94 4.27 -7.23
C VAL A 8 6.45 4.26 -7.36
N LEU A 9 7.13 3.47 -6.53
CA LEU A 9 8.60 3.39 -6.50
C LEU A 9 9.10 2.18 -7.31
N PRO A 10 10.32 2.27 -7.89
CA PRO A 10 10.99 1.10 -8.46
C PRO A 10 11.21 0.06 -7.35
N ASN A 11 10.97 -1.23 -7.64
CA ASN A 11 10.93 -2.38 -6.70
C ASN A 11 9.55 -2.78 -6.13
N THR A 12 8.45 -2.44 -6.79
CA THR A 12 7.08 -2.85 -6.33
C THR A 12 6.77 -2.34 -4.91
N THR A 13 7.39 -1.23 -4.54
CA THR A 13 7.08 -0.52 -3.29
C THR A 13 6.24 0.70 -3.65
N PHE A 14 5.26 0.99 -2.80
CA PHE A 14 4.29 2.04 -3.02
C PHE A 14 4.31 2.93 -1.80
N ARG A 15 4.35 4.23 -2.04
CA ARG A 15 4.18 5.21 -0.98
C ARG A 15 2.69 5.40 -0.77
N VAL A 16 2.22 5.09 0.43
CA VAL A 16 0.80 5.20 0.78
C VAL A 16 0.66 6.25 1.87
N LYS A 17 -0.18 7.24 1.62
CA LYS A 17 -0.61 8.19 2.64
C LYS A 17 -1.82 7.62 3.35
N LEU A 18 -1.64 7.30 4.63
CA LEU A 18 -2.73 6.87 5.51
C LEU A 18 -3.66 8.07 5.78
N GLU A 19 -4.93 7.79 6.10
CA GLU A 19 -5.89 8.84 6.50
C GLU A 19 -5.41 9.61 7.74
N ASN A 20 -4.59 8.97 8.57
CA ASN A 20 -3.97 9.55 9.76
C ASN A 20 -2.88 10.59 9.43
N GLY A 21 -2.58 10.86 8.16
CA GLY A 21 -1.56 11.82 7.71
C GLY A 21 -0.14 11.25 7.61
N HIS A 22 0.08 10.03 8.11
CA HIS A 22 1.37 9.34 8.02
C HIS A 22 1.60 8.74 6.63
N GLU A 23 2.84 8.86 6.15
CA GLU A 23 3.29 8.21 4.92
C GLU A 23 4.04 6.93 5.25
N VAL A 24 3.63 5.84 4.61
CA VAL A 24 4.20 4.51 4.82
C VAL A 24 4.67 3.91 3.50
N LEU A 25 5.74 3.13 3.59
CA LEU A 25 6.23 2.33 2.47
C LEU A 25 5.54 0.98 2.52
N ALA A 26 4.66 0.74 1.55
CA ALA A 26 3.89 -0.47 1.46
C ALA A 26 4.31 -1.34 0.27
N TYR A 27 4.37 -2.66 0.48
CA TYR A 27 4.59 -3.63 -0.58
C TYR A 27 3.32 -4.41 -0.86
N VAL A 28 3.20 -4.91 -2.09
CA VAL A 28 2.03 -5.67 -2.53
C VAL A 28 2.05 -7.06 -1.92
N SER A 29 0.91 -7.50 -1.36
CA SER A 29 0.73 -8.88 -0.92
C SER A 29 0.98 -9.88 -2.05
N GLY A 30 1.56 -11.03 -1.74
CA GLY A 30 1.77 -12.11 -2.72
C GLY A 30 0.47 -12.55 -3.41
N LYS A 31 -0.68 -12.47 -2.71
CA LYS A 31 -2.00 -12.74 -3.31
C LYS A 31 -2.33 -11.75 -4.44
N MET A 32 -2.09 -10.47 -4.20
CA MET A 32 -2.34 -9.43 -5.21
C MET A 32 -1.40 -9.55 -6.41
N ARG A 33 -0.14 -9.96 -6.19
CA ARG A 33 0.80 -10.29 -7.29
C ARG A 33 0.29 -11.45 -8.15
N LYS A 34 -0.19 -12.54 -7.53
CA LYS A 34 -0.77 -13.68 -8.26
C LYS A 34 -2.03 -13.30 -9.06
N ASN A 35 -2.82 -12.36 -8.53
CA ASN A 35 -4.02 -11.85 -9.19
C ASN A 35 -3.76 -10.70 -10.19
N TYR A 36 -2.50 -10.37 -10.49
CA TYR A 36 -2.11 -9.30 -11.41
C TYR A 36 -2.79 -7.95 -11.12
N ILE A 37 -3.05 -7.66 -9.84
CA ILE A 37 -3.66 -6.39 -9.44
C ILE A 37 -2.63 -5.27 -9.67
N ARG A 38 -2.89 -4.41 -10.66
CA ARG A 38 -2.09 -3.21 -10.89
C ARG A 38 -2.52 -2.15 -9.88
N ILE A 39 -1.54 -1.47 -9.31
CA ILE A 39 -1.76 -0.33 -8.41
C ILE A 39 -1.18 0.90 -9.10
N LEU A 40 -1.98 1.95 -9.17
CA LEU A 40 -1.63 3.24 -9.75
C LEU A 40 -1.63 4.30 -8.65
N GLN A 41 -1.01 5.45 -8.95
CA GLN A 41 -1.10 6.63 -8.11
C GLN A 41 -2.56 7.10 -8.00
N GLY A 42 -2.98 7.48 -6.80
CA GLY A 42 -4.35 7.90 -6.49
C GLY A 42 -5.29 6.76 -6.09
N ASP A 43 -4.86 5.50 -6.19
CA ASP A 43 -5.70 4.37 -5.79
C ASP A 43 -5.90 4.32 -4.27
N ARG A 44 -7.12 3.99 -3.86
CA ARG A 44 -7.44 3.67 -2.46
C ARG A 44 -7.11 2.22 -2.17
N VAL A 45 -6.32 2.00 -1.12
CA VAL A 45 -5.82 0.68 -0.75
C VAL A 45 -5.99 0.41 0.74
N ALA A 46 -6.20 -0.85 1.08
CA ALA A 46 -6.10 -1.34 2.45
C ALA A 46 -4.65 -1.76 2.72
N VAL A 47 -4.06 -1.14 3.74
CA VAL A 47 -2.71 -1.42 4.21
C VAL A 47 -2.78 -2.04 5.61
N ASP A 48 -2.07 -3.14 5.77
CA ASP A 48 -1.82 -3.82 7.03
C ASP A 48 -0.44 -3.40 7.54
N LEU A 49 -0.37 -2.76 8.71
CA LEU A 49 0.89 -2.29 9.29
C LEU A 49 1.48 -3.36 10.19
N SER A 50 2.81 -3.49 10.17
CA SER A 50 3.48 -4.31 11.17
C SER A 50 3.40 -3.63 12.54
N PRO A 51 3.06 -4.35 13.62
CA PRO A 51 2.94 -3.76 14.96
C PRO A 51 4.28 -3.26 15.53
N TYR A 52 5.40 -3.65 14.91
CA TYR A 52 6.75 -3.25 15.30
C TYR A 52 7.29 -2.05 14.50
N ASP A 53 6.78 -1.82 13.29
CA ASP A 53 7.25 -0.80 12.37
C ASP A 53 6.07 -0.13 11.67
N LEU A 54 5.69 1.05 12.17
CA LEU A 54 4.59 1.85 11.62
C LEU A 54 4.94 2.48 10.25
N THR A 55 6.21 2.44 9.84
CA THR A 55 6.69 2.99 8.56
C THR A 55 6.53 2.00 7.40
N ARG A 56 6.34 0.71 7.70
CA ARG A 56 6.23 -0.37 6.72
C ARG A 56 4.86 -1.02 6.76
N GLY A 57 4.30 -1.22 5.58
CA GLY A 57 2.98 -1.82 5.45
C GLY A 57 2.92 -2.87 4.34
N ARG A 58 1.84 -3.64 4.35
CA ARG A 58 1.50 -4.59 3.31
C ARG A 58 0.15 -4.22 2.72
N ILE A 59 0.09 -4.02 1.41
CA ILE A 59 -1.17 -3.79 0.69
C ILE A 59 -1.88 -5.12 0.55
N THR A 60 -3.07 -5.23 1.15
CA THR A 60 -3.89 -6.44 1.13
C THR A 60 -5.04 -6.35 0.14
N TYR A 61 -5.53 -5.13 -0.12
CA TYR A 61 -6.67 -4.91 -0.99
C TYR A 61 -6.59 -3.55 -1.70
N ARG A 62 -7.13 -3.47 -2.91
CA ARG A 62 -7.34 -2.23 -3.67
C ARG A 62 -8.86 -2.04 -3.81
N TYR A 63 -9.34 -0.88 -3.38
CA TYR A 63 -10.73 -0.46 -3.60
C TYR A 63 -10.86 0.10 -5.03
N LYS A 64 -12.00 -0.18 -5.66
CA LYS A 64 -12.35 0.37 -6.98
C LYS A 64 -12.85 1.81 -6.85
#